data_AF-A0A9W7X6M8-F1
#
_entry.id   AF-A0A9W7X6M8-F1
#
_cell.length_a   1.000
_cell.length_b   1.000
_cell.length_c   1.000
_cell.angle_alpha   90.00
_cell.angle_beta   90.00
_cell.angle_gamma   90.00
#
_symmetry.space_group_name_H-M   'P 1'
#
loop_
_entity.id
_entity.type
_entity.pdbx_description
1 polymer ?
#
loop_
_entity_poly.entity_id
_entity_poly.type
_entity_poly.pdbx_seq_one_letter_code
_entity_poly.pdbx_strand_id
1 'polypeptide(L)'
;MYWKPRSLNVSALPGIEGFQIVGEPRPGFTLTACGFPTNGTTLCNFEGYSSYILNSGATMYDYVVTADDVGTLLAVDCIPMDDNGRQGDIVTEFANGGNKITCDPDMQSQIDACISNGELNLKFLSWYTNIPNGRNTHCVLVTSTGANLPLNTRGISEPTNEDFDIRFRDLMVLVMRTFQKKALDAKRKDKA
;
A
#
# COMPACT_ATOMS: atom_id res chain seq x y z
N MET A 1 60.08 -5.90 -18.14
CA MET A 1 59.05 -5.23 -17.32
C MET A 1 57.80 -5.10 -18.16
N TYR A 2 56.78 -5.92 -17.89
CA TYR A 2 55.50 -5.83 -18.59
C TYR A 2 54.62 -4.79 -17.90
N TRP A 3 54.30 -3.72 -18.61
CA TRP A 3 53.26 -2.77 -18.23
C TRP A 3 51.91 -3.47 -18.45
N LYS A 4 51.24 -3.91 -17.38
CA LYS A 4 49.80 -4.19 -17.47
C LYS A 4 49.08 -2.85 -17.40
N PRO A 5 48.24 -2.48 -18.38
CA PRO A 5 47.37 -1.33 -18.19
C PRO A 5 46.50 -1.64 -16.97
N ARG A 6 46.40 -0.69 -16.03
CA ARG A 6 45.34 -0.72 -15.02
C ARG A 6 44.04 -0.87 -15.80
N SER A 7 43.42 -2.04 -15.74
CA SER A 7 42.01 -2.18 -15.99
C SER A 7 41.35 -1.10 -15.14
N LEU A 8 40.73 -0.09 -15.77
CA LEU A 8 39.81 0.77 -15.06
C LEU A 8 38.84 -0.19 -14.40
N ASN A 9 38.97 -0.36 -13.09
CA ASN A 9 37.99 -1.07 -12.31
C ASN A 9 36.81 -0.11 -12.29
N VAL A 10 35.94 -0.22 -13.30
CA VAL A 10 34.62 0.39 -13.25
C VAL A 10 33.96 -0.34 -12.09
N SER A 11 34.08 0.22 -10.88
CA SER A 11 33.49 -0.39 -9.69
C SER A 11 32.01 -0.53 -9.98
N ALA A 12 31.51 -1.76 -9.91
CA ALA A 12 30.12 -2.08 -10.20
C ALA A 12 29.18 -1.08 -9.52
N LEU A 13 28.11 -0.71 -10.23
CA LEU A 13 27.13 0.24 -9.68
C LEU A 13 26.39 -0.39 -8.48
N PRO A 14 25.92 0.43 -7.53
CA PRO A 14 25.12 -0.03 -6.40
C PRO A 14 23.94 -0.89 -6.86
N GLY A 15 23.63 -1.94 -6.12
CA GLY A 15 22.55 -2.87 -6.45
C GLY A 15 21.87 -3.48 -5.23
N ILE A 16 20.84 -4.29 -5.50
CA ILE A 16 20.12 -5.11 -4.51
C ILE A 16 19.95 -6.51 -5.09
N GLU A 17 20.28 -7.52 -4.29
CA GLU A 17 20.06 -8.93 -4.61
C GLU A 17 18.91 -9.49 -3.76
N GLY A 18 18.11 -10.38 -4.33
CA GLY A 18 17.00 -11.04 -3.61
C GLY A 18 15.94 -10.06 -3.11
N PHE A 19 15.67 -8.99 -3.86
CA PHE A 19 14.61 -8.04 -3.54
C PHE A 19 13.26 -8.75 -3.55
N GLN A 20 12.49 -8.58 -2.48
CA GLN A 20 11.20 -9.24 -2.29
C GLN A 20 10.29 -8.40 -1.40
N ILE A 21 8.99 -8.64 -1.50
CA ILE A 21 7.98 -8.09 -0.59
C ILE A 21 7.41 -9.23 0.25
N VAL A 22 7.53 -9.11 1.57
CA VAL A 22 7.09 -10.11 2.55
C VAL A 22 5.87 -9.59 3.30
N GLY A 23 4.92 -10.46 3.62
CA GLY A 23 3.71 -10.14 4.38
C GLY A 23 2.44 -10.54 3.66
N GLU A 24 1.30 -10.31 4.30
CA GLU A 24 -0.02 -10.64 3.75
C GLU A 24 -0.50 -9.48 2.84
N PRO A 25 -0.72 -9.70 1.53
CA PRO A 25 -1.09 -8.66 0.60
C PRO A 25 -2.61 -8.37 0.66
N ARG A 26 -3.09 -7.94 1.83
CA ARG A 26 -4.52 -7.72 2.11
C ARG A 26 -4.73 -6.51 3.02
N PRO A 27 -5.87 -5.80 2.93
CA PRO A 27 -6.11 -4.62 3.74
C PRO A 27 -5.97 -4.86 5.25
N GLY A 28 -5.30 -3.92 5.93
CA GLY A 28 -4.99 -3.96 7.35
C GLY A 28 -3.69 -4.68 7.72
N PHE A 29 -3.01 -5.32 6.75
CA PHE A 29 -1.74 -6.02 6.99
C PHE A 29 -0.55 -5.19 6.54
N THR A 30 0.59 -5.38 7.22
CA THR A 30 1.86 -4.77 6.84
C THR A 30 2.58 -5.65 5.82
N LEU A 31 3.03 -5.02 4.73
CA LEU A 31 4.01 -5.54 3.80
C LEU A 31 5.37 -4.92 4.10
N THR A 32 6.41 -5.74 4.04
CA THR A 32 7.79 -5.34 4.26
C THR A 32 8.60 -5.66 3.02
N ALA A 33 9.14 -4.63 2.37
CA ALA A 33 10.13 -4.84 1.30
C ALA A 33 11.51 -5.08 1.90
N CYS A 34 12.21 -6.13 1.44
CA CYS A 34 13.55 -6.46 1.89
C CYS A 34 14.45 -6.97 0.75
N GLY A 35 15.75 -6.85 0.93
CA GLY A 35 16.77 -7.29 -0.01
C GLY A 35 18.18 -7.10 0.54
N PHE A 36 19.17 -7.67 -0.14
CA PHE A 36 20.57 -7.60 0.25
C PHE A 36 21.30 -6.54 -0.58
N PRO A 37 21.86 -5.50 0.04
CA PRO A 37 22.63 -4.49 -0.68
C PRO A 37 23.90 -5.10 -1.27
N THR A 38 24.22 -4.76 -2.51
CA THR A 38 25.43 -5.21 -3.21
C THR A 38 26.24 -4.02 -3.70
N ASN A 39 27.50 -4.24 -4.10
CA ASN A 39 28.35 -3.24 -4.75
C ASN A 39 28.50 -1.89 -4.01
N GLY A 40 28.45 -1.92 -2.67
CA GLY A 40 28.59 -0.72 -1.84
C GLY A 40 27.31 0.12 -1.73
N THR A 41 26.13 -0.42 -2.04
CA THR A 41 24.84 0.21 -1.72
C THR A 41 24.76 0.50 -0.22
N THR A 42 24.51 1.75 0.12
CA THR A 42 24.31 2.22 1.51
C THR A 42 22.94 2.83 1.71
N LEU A 43 22.30 3.34 0.66
CA LEU A 43 20.96 3.93 0.69
C LEU A 43 20.07 3.35 -0.40
N CYS A 44 18.76 3.36 -0.14
CA CYS A 44 17.72 3.02 -1.10
C CYS A 44 16.71 4.15 -1.13
N ASN A 45 16.47 4.73 -2.30
CA ASN A 45 15.42 5.73 -2.46
C ASN A 45 14.15 5.03 -2.93
N PHE A 46 13.09 5.13 -2.13
CA PHE A 46 11.74 4.74 -2.53
C PHE A 46 11.04 6.01 -3.03
N GLU A 47 10.48 5.99 -4.24
CA GLU A 47 9.78 7.17 -4.75
C GLU A 47 8.61 7.55 -3.83
N GLY A 48 8.71 8.69 -3.13
CA GLY A 48 7.65 9.28 -2.32
C GLY A 48 7.85 9.30 -0.80
N TYR A 49 8.80 8.54 -0.24
CA TYR A 49 9.15 8.57 1.19
C TYR A 49 10.64 8.27 1.40
N SER A 50 11.31 9.06 2.23
CA SER A 50 12.73 8.86 2.54
C SER A 50 12.93 7.58 3.36
N SER A 51 13.68 6.62 2.82
CA SER A 51 14.08 5.37 3.51
C SER A 51 14.96 5.64 4.74
N TYR A 52 14.87 4.75 5.73
CA TYR A 52 15.84 4.63 6.82
C TYR A 52 16.99 3.68 6.42
N ILE A 53 18.24 4.01 6.76
CA ILE A 53 19.45 3.21 6.48
C ILE A 53 19.81 2.29 7.66
N LEU A 54 20.05 1.02 7.29
CA LEU A 54 20.88 -0.07 7.84
C LEU A 54 21.58 0.08 9.20
N ASN A 55 21.28 -0.88 10.09
CA ASN A 55 22.30 -1.67 10.80
C ASN A 55 21.98 -3.16 10.57
N SER A 56 22.95 -3.95 10.08
CA SER A 56 22.91 -5.41 9.77
C SER A 56 22.57 -5.91 8.35
N GLY A 57 22.45 -5.04 7.34
CA GLY A 57 22.49 -5.49 5.93
C GLY A 57 21.15 -5.76 5.24
N ALA A 58 20.00 -5.33 5.80
CA ALA A 58 18.71 -5.37 5.13
C ALA A 58 18.06 -3.98 5.05
N THR A 59 17.60 -3.58 3.86
CA THR A 59 16.74 -2.40 3.66
C THR A 59 15.30 -2.79 4.01
N MET A 60 14.65 -2.07 4.93
CA MET A 60 13.28 -2.40 5.37
C MET A 60 12.35 -1.21 5.15
N TYR A 61 11.32 -1.40 4.33
CA TYR A 61 10.22 -0.44 4.17
C TYR A 61 8.91 -1.15 4.50
N ASP A 62 8.24 -0.67 5.55
CA ASP A 62 6.94 -1.18 5.99
C ASP A 62 5.82 -0.33 5.38
N TYR A 63 4.88 -1.00 4.72
CA TYR A 63 3.69 -0.41 4.12
C TYR A 63 2.44 -1.12 4.64
N VAL A 64 1.45 -0.39 5.13
CA VAL A 64 0.16 -0.97 5.51
C VAL A 64 -0.75 -0.95 4.30
N VAL A 65 -1.17 -2.14 3.83
CA VAL A 65 -2.15 -2.25 2.76
C VAL A 65 -3.47 -1.68 3.23
N THR A 66 -4.08 -0.81 2.43
CA THR A 66 -5.31 -0.09 2.75
C THR A 66 -6.45 -0.49 1.82
N ALA A 67 -7.65 0.01 2.10
CA ALA A 67 -8.78 -0.12 1.18
C ALA A 67 -8.55 0.57 -0.20
N ASP A 68 -7.57 1.47 -0.34
CA ASP A 68 -7.23 2.12 -1.62
C ASP A 68 -6.49 1.17 -2.57
N ASP A 69 -5.80 0.17 -2.03
CA ASP A 69 -5.03 -0.80 -2.81
C ASP A 69 -5.91 -1.91 -3.38
N VAL A 70 -7.11 -2.12 -2.85
CA VAL A 70 -8.00 -3.20 -3.30
C VAL A 70 -8.37 -3.02 -4.77
N GLY A 71 -8.05 -4.04 -5.58
CA GLY A 71 -8.28 -4.04 -7.03
C GLY A 71 -7.17 -3.37 -7.85
N THR A 72 -6.10 -2.89 -7.22
CA THR A 72 -4.90 -2.34 -7.87
C THR A 72 -3.71 -3.30 -7.75
N LEU A 73 -2.68 -3.07 -8.58
CA LEU A 73 -1.38 -3.71 -8.41
C LEU A 73 -0.56 -2.86 -7.44
N LEU A 74 0.09 -3.51 -6.48
CA LEU A 74 0.97 -2.85 -5.52
C LEU A 74 2.42 -3.28 -5.79
N ALA A 75 3.31 -2.31 -5.91
CA ALA A 75 4.73 -2.54 -6.18
C ALA A 75 5.59 -1.58 -5.36
N VAL A 76 6.85 -1.95 -5.17
CA VAL A 76 7.86 -1.10 -4.56
C VAL A 76 8.97 -0.89 -5.58
N ASP A 77 9.24 0.38 -5.87
CA ASP A 77 10.36 0.81 -6.68
C ASP A 77 11.50 1.27 -5.78
N CYS A 78 12.69 0.77 -6.05
CA CYS A 78 13.89 1.06 -5.28
C CYS A 78 15.05 1.47 -6.19
N ILE A 79 15.65 2.62 -5.88
CA ILE A 79 16.89 3.07 -6.53
C ILE A 79 18.04 2.93 -5.51
N PRO A 80 18.92 1.92 -5.65
CA PRO A 80 20.07 1.74 -4.77
C PRO A 80 21.13 2.80 -5.04
N MET A 81 21.74 3.32 -3.97
CA MET A 81 22.75 4.36 -4.02
C MET A 81 23.91 4.05 -3.07
N ASP A 82 25.14 4.42 -3.46
CA ASP A 82 26.30 4.40 -2.57
C ASP A 82 26.56 5.77 -1.92
N ASP A 83 27.52 5.81 -1.00
CA ASP A 83 27.92 7.04 -0.29
C ASP A 83 28.51 8.12 -1.21
N ASN A 84 28.90 7.76 -2.44
CA ASN A 84 29.36 8.71 -3.45
C ASN A 84 28.21 9.29 -4.28
N GLY A 85 26.96 8.91 -3.98
CA GLY A 85 25.77 9.33 -4.71
C GLY A 85 25.63 8.67 -6.09
N ARG A 86 26.40 7.61 -6.39
CA ARG A 86 26.19 6.84 -7.62
C ARG A 86 24.91 6.04 -7.48
N GLN A 87 24.08 6.04 -8.52
CA GLN A 87 22.82 5.31 -8.55
C GLN A 87 22.97 4.04 -9.38
N GLY A 88 22.42 2.94 -8.90
CA GLY A 88 22.19 1.74 -9.69
C GLY A 88 20.93 1.85 -10.54
N ASP A 89 20.63 0.74 -11.23
CA ASP A 89 19.36 0.60 -11.94
C ASP A 89 18.18 0.51 -10.95
N ILE A 90 17.01 0.98 -11.38
CA ILE A 90 15.77 0.83 -10.63
C ILE A 90 15.41 -0.65 -10.50
N VAL A 91 15.06 -1.08 -9.29
CA VAL A 91 14.59 -2.42 -8.99
C VAL A 91 13.13 -2.31 -8.56
N THR A 92 12.24 -2.99 -9.27
CA THR A 92 10.80 -3.04 -8.99
C THR A 92 10.41 -4.43 -8.54
N GLU A 93 9.65 -4.52 -7.46
CA GLU A 93 9.04 -5.78 -7.01
C GLU A 93 7.55 -5.62 -6.76
N PHE A 94 6.76 -6.63 -7.13
CA PHE A 94 5.31 -6.61 -6.98
C PHE A 94 4.86 -7.43 -5.78
N ALA A 95 3.98 -6.85 -4.97
CA ALA A 95 3.26 -7.61 -3.96
C ALA A 95 2.30 -8.61 -4.62
N ASN A 96 1.87 -9.61 -3.85
CA ASN A 96 0.89 -10.61 -4.30
C ASN A 96 1.29 -11.35 -5.60
N GLY A 97 2.60 -11.48 -5.86
CA GLY A 97 3.11 -12.11 -7.08
C GLY A 97 2.66 -11.41 -8.37
N GLY A 98 2.48 -10.08 -8.33
CA GLY A 98 2.01 -9.30 -9.49
C GLY A 98 0.51 -9.39 -9.75
N ASN A 99 -0.27 -9.88 -8.78
CA ASN A 99 -1.73 -9.88 -8.85
C ASN A 99 -2.34 -8.70 -8.11
N LYS A 100 -3.59 -8.38 -8.44
CA LYS A 100 -4.32 -7.31 -7.75
C LYS A 100 -4.53 -7.66 -6.28
N ILE A 101 -4.45 -6.66 -5.41
CA ILE A 101 -4.80 -6.83 -4.00
C ILE A 101 -6.29 -7.16 -3.86
N THR A 102 -6.61 -8.11 -2.99
CA THR A 102 -7.98 -8.57 -2.73
C THR A 102 -8.28 -8.60 -1.25
N CYS A 103 -9.56 -8.45 -0.89
CA CYS A 103 -10.04 -8.76 0.45
C CYS A 103 -9.89 -10.27 0.73
N ASP A 104 -9.67 -10.62 1.99
CA ASP A 104 -9.88 -12.01 2.43
C ASP A 104 -11.37 -12.39 2.47
N PRO A 105 -11.68 -13.71 2.51
CA PRO A 105 -13.05 -14.20 2.50
C PRO A 105 -13.92 -13.66 3.64
N ASP A 106 -13.35 -13.42 4.83
CA ASP A 106 -14.13 -12.93 5.98
C ASP A 106 -14.54 -11.47 5.77
N MET A 107 -13.58 -10.62 5.38
CA MET A 107 -13.86 -9.24 5.01
C MET A 107 -14.85 -9.15 3.85
N GLN A 108 -14.69 -9.99 2.83
CA GLN A 108 -15.61 -10.05 1.69
C GLN A 108 -17.02 -10.46 2.13
N SER A 109 -17.15 -11.45 3.00
CA SER A 109 -18.44 -11.89 3.55
C SER A 109 -19.13 -10.80 4.37
N GLN A 110 -18.36 -10.03 5.16
CA GLN A 110 -18.88 -8.89 5.91
C GLN A 110 -19.35 -7.77 4.99
N ILE A 111 -18.62 -7.48 3.92
CA ILE A 111 -19.05 -6.55 2.88
C ILE A 111 -20.39 -7.02 2.30
N ASP A 112 -20.45 -8.27 1.84
CA ASP A 112 -21.65 -8.81 1.19
C ASP A 112 -22.87 -8.79 2.13
N ALA A 113 -22.69 -9.15 3.40
CA ALA A 113 -23.74 -9.10 4.43
C ALA A 113 -24.21 -7.68 4.73
N CYS A 114 -23.31 -6.70 4.84
CA CYS A 114 -23.69 -5.30 5.01
C CYS A 114 -24.49 -4.80 3.80
N ILE A 115 -24.08 -5.19 2.60
CA ILE A 115 -24.72 -4.76 1.36
C ILE A 115 -26.08 -5.42 1.15
N SER A 116 -26.28 -6.67 1.58
CA SER A 116 -27.58 -7.35 1.49
C SER A 116 -28.62 -6.78 2.45
N ASN A 117 -28.17 -6.26 3.60
CA ASN A 117 -29.04 -5.79 4.68
C ASN A 117 -29.31 -4.27 4.63
N GLY A 118 -28.51 -3.50 3.90
CA GLY A 118 -28.61 -2.05 3.87
C GLY A 118 -29.44 -1.51 2.70
N GLU A 119 -30.40 -0.64 2.99
CA GLU A 119 -30.96 0.29 2.00
C GLU A 119 -30.12 1.57 1.96
N LEU A 120 -29.60 1.93 0.78
CA LEU A 120 -28.89 3.19 0.62
C LEU A 120 -29.72 4.25 -0.08
N ASN A 121 -29.79 5.41 0.57
CA ASN A 121 -30.36 6.60 -0.03
C ASN A 121 -29.39 7.19 -1.06
N LEU A 122 -29.79 7.15 -2.35
CA LEU A 122 -29.03 7.61 -3.52
C LEU A 122 -28.56 9.08 -3.45
N LYS A 123 -29.09 9.91 -2.55
CA LYS A 123 -28.67 11.31 -2.40
C LYS A 123 -27.25 11.48 -1.87
N PHE A 124 -26.65 10.44 -1.28
CA PHE A 124 -25.29 10.49 -0.75
C PHE A 124 -24.21 10.08 -1.76
N LEU A 125 -24.47 10.03 -3.07
CA LEU A 125 -23.54 9.39 -4.03
C LEU A 125 -22.24 10.14 -4.37
N SER A 126 -22.03 11.35 -3.88
CA SER A 126 -20.87 12.16 -4.24
C SER A 126 -19.99 12.41 -3.02
N TRP A 127 -19.32 11.38 -2.52
CA TRP A 127 -18.24 11.54 -1.54
C TRP A 127 -17.06 10.65 -1.88
N TYR A 128 -15.87 10.98 -1.39
CA TYR A 128 -14.70 10.11 -1.45
C TYR A 128 -14.07 9.97 -0.06
N THR A 129 -13.27 8.93 0.13
CA THR A 129 -12.54 8.68 1.37
C THR A 129 -11.06 8.96 1.16
N ASN A 130 -10.43 9.65 2.10
CA ASN A 130 -8.98 9.80 2.20
C ASN A 130 -8.48 8.92 3.35
N ILE A 131 -7.57 7.99 3.04
CA ILE A 131 -6.94 7.11 4.02
C ILE A 131 -5.49 7.59 4.19
N PRO A 132 -5.10 8.07 5.38
CA PRO A 132 -3.71 8.44 5.63
C PRO A 132 -2.80 7.20 5.61
N ASN A 133 -1.65 7.34 4.97
CA ASN A 133 -0.63 6.30 4.89
C ASN A 133 -0.14 5.86 6.27
N GLY A 134 0.16 4.57 6.40
CA GLY A 134 0.65 3.97 7.64
C GLY A 134 -0.46 3.39 8.54
N ARG A 135 -0.07 3.05 9.77
CA ARG A 135 -0.93 2.41 10.78
C ARG A 135 -1.86 3.43 11.44
N ASN A 136 -2.96 3.76 10.77
CA ASN A 136 -3.93 4.75 11.22
C ASN A 136 -5.33 4.17 11.35
N THR A 137 -6.01 4.41 12.47
CA THR A 137 -7.42 4.00 12.67
C THR A 137 -8.41 5.06 12.17
N HIS A 138 -7.97 6.06 11.42
CA HIS A 138 -8.83 7.15 10.96
C HIS A 138 -8.86 7.25 9.43
N CYS A 139 -9.97 7.74 8.90
CA CYS A 139 -10.11 8.16 7.51
C CYS A 139 -10.96 9.43 7.45
N VAL A 140 -10.88 10.17 6.36
CA VAL A 140 -11.68 11.39 6.15
C VAL A 140 -12.68 11.14 5.04
N LEU A 141 -13.95 11.32 5.34
CA LEU A 141 -15.01 11.35 4.34
C LEU A 141 -15.15 12.78 3.82
N VAL A 142 -15.02 12.96 2.51
CA VAL A 142 -15.18 14.27 1.86
C VAL A 142 -16.47 14.28 1.08
N THR A 143 -17.44 15.10 1.49
CA THR A 143 -18.76 15.19 0.85
C THR A 143 -18.75 15.99 -0.45
N SER A 144 -19.85 15.95 -1.20
CA SER A 144 -20.03 16.71 -2.44
C SER A 144 -19.99 18.22 -2.22
N THR A 145 -20.28 18.66 -1.00
CA THR A 145 -20.22 20.06 -0.59
C THR A 145 -18.82 20.48 -0.15
N GLY A 146 -17.83 19.57 -0.22
CA GLY A 146 -16.47 19.79 0.25
C GLY A 146 -16.31 19.73 1.78
N ALA A 147 -17.33 19.25 2.51
CA ALA A 147 -17.23 19.10 3.95
C ALA A 147 -16.38 17.87 4.29
N ASN A 148 -15.44 18.03 5.22
CA ASN A 148 -14.60 16.95 5.73
C ASN A 148 -15.23 16.41 7.02
N LEU A 149 -15.56 15.12 7.02
CA LEU A 149 -16.04 14.39 8.18
C LEU A 149 -14.99 13.35 8.59
N PRO A 150 -14.19 13.62 9.63
CA PRO A 150 -13.23 12.64 10.13
C PRO A 150 -13.96 11.47 10.80
N LEU A 151 -13.53 10.26 10.47
CA LEU A 151 -13.99 9.02 11.08
C LEU A 151 -12.80 8.38 11.80
N ASN A 152 -13.03 7.82 12.98
CA ASN A 152 -12.02 7.11 13.76
C ASN A 152 -12.62 5.81 14.27
N THR A 153 -11.97 4.69 13.97
CA THR A 153 -12.40 3.34 14.36
C THR A 153 -11.78 2.85 15.65
N ARG A 154 -10.90 3.63 16.28
CA ARG A 154 -10.17 3.22 17.48
C ARG A 154 -11.13 2.83 18.60
N GLY A 155 -11.01 1.60 19.08
CA GLY A 155 -11.80 1.09 20.20
C GLY A 155 -13.30 0.94 19.91
N ILE A 156 -13.71 0.91 18.64
CA ILE A 156 -15.11 0.66 18.27
C ILE A 156 -15.44 -0.85 18.35
N SER A 157 -14.46 -1.72 18.08
CA SER A 157 -14.62 -3.18 18.16
C SER A 157 -13.91 -3.78 19.36
N GLU A 158 -14.53 -4.79 19.99
CA GLU A 158 -13.86 -5.67 20.94
C GLU A 158 -13.28 -6.91 20.23
N PRO A 159 -12.07 -7.37 20.59
CA PRO A 159 -11.15 -6.78 21.56
C PRO A 159 -10.50 -5.50 21.02
N THR A 160 -10.22 -4.54 21.91
CA THR A 160 -9.52 -3.30 21.55
C THR A 160 -8.09 -3.62 21.10
N ASN A 161 -7.89 -3.68 19.79
CA ASN A 161 -6.61 -3.97 19.17
C ASN A 161 -6.50 -3.12 17.90
N GLU A 162 -5.37 -2.42 17.79
CA GLU A 162 -5.10 -1.49 16.68
C GLU A 162 -5.18 -2.17 15.31
N ASP A 163 -4.74 -3.43 15.17
CA ASP A 163 -4.84 -4.18 13.91
C ASP A 163 -6.31 -4.38 13.52
N PHE A 164 -7.17 -4.70 14.51
CA PHE A 164 -8.61 -4.84 14.27
C PHE A 164 -9.24 -3.49 13.92
N ASP A 165 -8.85 -2.41 14.62
CA ASP A 165 -9.37 -1.07 14.36
C ASP A 165 -8.99 -0.57 12.95
N ILE A 166 -7.74 -0.80 12.51
CA ILE A 166 -7.27 -0.48 11.14
C ILE A 166 -8.06 -1.30 10.12
N ARG A 167 -8.21 -2.60 10.36
CA ARG A 167 -8.95 -3.48 9.45
C ARG A 167 -10.44 -3.13 9.39
N PHE A 168 -11.02 -2.67 10.50
CA PHE A 168 -12.39 -2.18 10.57
C PHE A 168 -12.56 -0.87 9.81
N ARG A 169 -11.57 0.05 9.85
CA ARG A 169 -11.53 1.24 9.00
C ARG A 169 -11.61 0.85 7.53
N ASP A 170 -10.77 -0.09 7.09
CA ASP A 170 -10.75 -0.52 5.69
C ASP A 170 -12.05 -1.21 5.28
N LEU A 171 -12.62 -2.06 6.15
CA LEU A 171 -13.94 -2.65 5.96
C LEU A 171 -15.02 -1.58 5.75
N MET A 172 -15.08 -0.58 6.64
CA MET A 172 -16.05 0.51 6.54
C MET A 172 -15.93 1.25 5.20
N VAL A 173 -14.71 1.58 4.78
CA VAL A 173 -14.45 2.26 3.50
C VAL A 173 -14.86 1.40 2.30
N LEU A 174 -14.57 0.10 2.32
CA LEU A 174 -14.92 -0.82 1.23
C LEU A 174 -16.43 -1.05 1.13
N VAL A 175 -17.13 -1.19 2.26
CA VAL A 175 -18.60 -1.24 2.30
C VAL A 175 -19.18 0.01 1.66
N MET A 176 -18.72 1.18 2.11
CA MET A 176 -19.05 2.49 1.57
C MET A 176 -18.88 2.54 0.03
N ARG A 177 -17.71 2.19 -0.49
CA ARG A 177 -17.41 2.22 -1.93
C ARG A 177 -18.25 1.24 -2.74
N THR A 178 -18.46 0.04 -2.21
CA THR A 178 -19.27 -1.00 -2.85
C THR A 178 -20.71 -0.52 -3.05
N PHE A 179 -21.23 0.13 -2.02
CA PHE A 179 -22.52 0.77 -2.03
C PHE A 179 -22.64 1.89 -3.08
N GLN A 180 -21.65 2.78 -3.16
CA GLN A 180 -21.59 3.83 -4.19
C GLN A 180 -21.59 3.24 -5.59
N LYS A 181 -20.78 2.20 -5.82
CA LYS A 181 -20.69 1.49 -7.10
C LYS A 181 -22.04 0.91 -7.51
N LYS A 182 -22.72 0.18 -6.60
CA LYS A 182 -24.05 -0.39 -6.87
C LYS A 182 -25.09 0.68 -7.22
N ALA A 183 -25.09 1.79 -6.50
CA ALA A 183 -26.00 2.89 -6.74
C ALA A 183 -25.73 3.62 -8.07
N LEU A 184 -24.47 3.77 -8.47
CA LEU A 184 -24.10 4.27 -9.81
C LEU A 184 -24.54 3.31 -10.92
N ASP A 185 -24.41 2.00 -10.71
CA ASP A 185 -24.82 0.98 -11.67
C ASP A 185 -26.35 0.93 -11.84
N ALA A 186 -27.12 1.10 -10.75
CA ALA A 186 -28.58 1.20 -10.82
C ALA A 186 -29.02 2.42 -11.66
N LYS A 187 -28.43 3.59 -11.43
CA LYS A 187 -28.72 4.81 -12.20
C LYS A 187 -28.38 4.69 -13.69
N ARG A 188 -27.40 3.86 -14.04
CA ARG A 188 -27.06 3.57 -15.46
C ARG A 188 -28.11 2.67 -16.10
N LYS A 189 -28.64 1.69 -15.38
CA LYS A 189 -29.71 0.80 -15.85
C LYS A 189 -31.03 1.53 -16.07
N ASP A 190 -31.38 2.49 -15.21
CA ASP A 190 -32.60 3.30 -15.37
C ASP A 190 -32.57 4.25 -16.60
N LYS A 191 -31.40 4.42 -17.21
CA LYS A 191 -31.17 5.28 -18.37
C LYS A 191 -30.98 4.53 -19.69
N ALA A 192 -30.92 3.19 -19.65
CA ALA A 192 -30.73 2.32 -20.80
C ALA A 192 -32.06 1.66 -21.18
#